data_AF-A0A2W2BP87-F1
#
_entry.id   AF-A0A2W2BP87-F1
#
_cell.length_a   1.000
_cell.length_b   1.000
_cell.length_c   1.000
_cell.angle_alpha   90.00
_cell.angle_beta   90.00
_cell.angle_gamma   90.00
#
_symmetry.space_group_name_H-M   'P 1'
#
loop_
_entity.id
_entity.type
_entity.pdbx_description
1 polymer ?
#
loop_
_entity_poly.entity_id
_entity_poly.type
_entity_poly.pdbx_seq_one_letter_code
_entity_poly.pdbx_strand_id
1 'polypeptide(L)'
;MRRVLSTQLPAHLGTPVRIAGWVHRRRLLKSVAFLIVRDAAGLAQVVVTDPAVRAALEKLTEETVVEVTGTVVAAAATTAGVELTDPTVRPLGPPAVPPPFDLYRPALTATLPTQLDNAPTALRHPSRSAALRVSAAAVAGFRAALDARDFVEIHTPKVVGSSTESGANVFALDWFGRPAYLSQSPQFYKQLMVGVFERVYEVGPVFRAEPHDTVRHLAQYTSLDAELGFVTDHRDVMAVLRDTLAGMLGTVADRAGSALATLGVAAPEVPVEIPAVHFTEALRIAGAPADEPDLAPAHERALGEWARREHNCEFLFVTGYPMAKRPFYTHPDPARPAYSHGFDLLFRGLELVTGGQRLHRHADYLAALAARG
;
A
#
# COMPACT_ATOMS: atom_id res chain seq x y z
N MET A 1 12.54 13.35 32.73
CA MET A 1 11.26 13.63 32.04
C MET A 1 11.03 12.60 30.94
N ARG A 2 9.83 12.01 30.81
CA ARG A 2 9.52 11.07 29.72
C ARG A 2 9.42 11.84 28.40
N ARG A 3 9.85 11.22 27.29
CA ARG A 3 9.68 11.81 25.95
C ARG A 3 8.21 11.83 25.58
N VAL A 4 7.73 12.93 25.04
CA VAL A 4 6.41 13.06 24.39
C VAL A 4 6.59 13.25 22.88
N LEU A 5 5.57 12.89 22.10
CA LEU A 5 5.56 13.10 20.65
C LEU A 5 5.06 14.51 20.30
N SER A 6 5.44 15.01 19.14
CA SER A 6 5.07 16.32 18.62
C SER A 6 3.56 16.56 18.61
N THR A 7 2.77 15.54 18.26
CA THR A 7 1.30 15.60 18.25
C THR A 7 0.66 15.61 19.65
N GLN A 8 1.43 15.32 20.70
CA GLN A 8 0.94 15.30 22.09
C GLN A 8 1.17 16.64 22.80
N LEU A 9 1.96 17.55 22.21
CA LEU A 9 2.29 18.84 22.80
C LEU A 9 1.07 19.67 23.26
N PRO A 10 -0.06 19.74 22.52
CA PRO A 10 -1.22 20.52 22.96
C PRO A 10 -1.77 20.11 24.34
N ALA A 11 -1.63 18.84 24.73
CA ALA A 11 -2.06 18.35 26.04
C ALA A 11 -1.14 18.77 27.20
N HIS A 12 -0.04 19.47 26.92
CA HIS A 12 1.00 19.83 27.88
C HIS A 12 1.22 21.35 28.01
N LEU A 13 0.22 22.17 27.62
CA LEU A 13 0.28 23.63 27.71
C LEU A 13 0.76 24.12 29.08
N GLY A 14 1.71 25.07 29.08
CA GLY A 14 2.30 25.68 30.27
C GLY A 14 3.30 24.80 31.00
N THR A 15 3.55 23.57 30.55
CA THR A 15 4.47 22.64 31.23
C THR A 15 5.74 22.40 30.43
N PRO A 16 6.87 22.16 31.11
CA PRO A 16 8.08 21.70 30.44
C PRO A 16 7.90 20.26 29.95
N VAL A 17 8.29 20.01 28.71
CA VAL A 17 8.26 18.68 28.08
C VAL A 17 9.59 18.35 27.44
N ARG A 18 9.83 17.06 27.23
CA ARG A 18 10.97 16.56 26.46
C ARG A 18 10.49 15.95 25.15
N ILE A 19 10.98 16.47 24.03
CA ILE A 19 10.84 15.86 22.70
C ILE A 19 12.19 15.38 22.20
N ALA A 20 12.19 14.43 21.26
CA ALA A 20 13.41 14.01 20.57
C ALA A 20 13.08 13.60 19.14
N GLY A 21 13.96 13.91 18.22
CA GLY A 21 13.77 13.69 16.79
C GLY A 21 14.92 14.23 15.96
N TRP A 22 14.62 14.55 14.70
CA TRP A 22 15.57 15.07 13.73
C TRP A 22 15.35 16.55 13.52
N VAL A 23 16.42 17.32 13.39
CA VAL A 23 16.38 18.71 12.90
C VAL A 23 15.79 18.67 11.50
N HIS A 24 14.51 18.99 11.36
CA HIS A 24 13.83 19.00 10.07
C HIS A 24 14.22 20.24 9.28
N ARG A 25 14.21 21.39 9.95
CA ARG A 25 14.56 22.67 9.38
C ARG A 25 15.04 23.61 10.48
N ARG A 26 16.06 24.39 10.19
CA ARG A 26 16.47 25.52 11.03
C ARG A 26 16.29 26.83 10.28
N ARG A 27 15.82 27.87 10.97
CA ARG A 27 15.75 29.23 10.46
C ARG A 27 16.41 30.15 11.48
N LEU A 28 17.55 30.72 11.10
CA LEU A 28 18.35 31.57 11.97
C LEU A 28 18.10 33.03 11.59
N LEU A 29 17.53 33.81 12.50
CA LEU A 29 17.34 35.25 12.37
C LEU A 29 18.21 35.99 13.40
N LYS A 30 18.33 37.31 13.24
CA LYS A 30 19.24 38.16 14.04
C LYS A 30 19.07 38.00 15.55
N SER A 31 17.83 37.94 16.06
CA SER A 31 17.51 37.87 17.49
C SER A 31 16.79 36.59 17.92
N VAL A 32 16.35 35.76 16.98
CA VAL A 32 15.56 34.56 17.23
C VAL A 32 15.91 33.47 16.22
N ALA A 33 15.83 32.22 16.63
CA ALA A 33 15.89 31.08 15.71
C ALA A 33 14.64 30.22 15.87
N PHE A 34 14.20 29.62 14.77
CA PHE A 34 13.15 28.61 14.75
C PHE A 34 13.78 27.28 14.38
N LEU A 35 13.65 26.31 15.28
CA LEU A 35 14.05 24.93 15.07
C LEU A 35 12.79 24.08 14.90
N ILE A 36 12.65 23.44 13.74
CA ILE A 36 11.60 22.46 13.51
C ILE A 36 12.19 21.08 13.78
N VAL A 37 11.63 20.37 14.76
CA VAL A 37 12.01 19.00 15.10
C VAL A 37 10.96 18.05 14.53
N ARG A 38 11.37 17.14 13.64
CA ARG A 38 10.52 16.05 13.16
C ARG A 38 10.71 14.85 14.05
N ASP A 39 9.61 14.26 14.51
CA ASP A 39 9.62 12.94 15.12
C ASP A 39 8.77 11.96 14.31
N ALA A 40 8.48 10.79 14.89
CA ALA A 40 7.67 9.79 14.20
C ALA A 40 6.25 10.29 13.92
N ALA A 41 5.69 11.17 14.74
CA ALA A 41 4.29 11.57 14.68
C ALA A 41 4.04 12.85 13.87
N GLY A 42 5.02 13.74 13.77
CA GLY A 42 4.86 15.01 13.11
C GLY A 42 6.01 15.98 13.31
N LEU A 43 5.69 17.28 13.27
CA LEU A 43 6.63 18.38 13.39
C LEU A 43 6.32 19.18 14.65
N ALA A 44 7.34 19.55 15.41
CA ALA A 44 7.27 20.47 16.53
C ALA A 44 8.11 21.72 16.23
N GLN A 45 7.53 22.90 16.45
CA GLN A 45 8.27 24.16 16.41
C GLN A 45 8.88 24.46 17.77
N VAL A 46 10.15 24.86 17.76
CA VAL A 46 10.91 25.29 18.92
C VAL A 46 11.43 26.71 18.64
N VAL A 47 11.09 27.66 19.49
CA VAL A 47 11.54 29.05 19.42
C VAL A 47 12.73 29.24 20.33
N VAL A 48 13.83 29.76 19.79
CA VAL A 48 15.09 29.94 20.50
C VAL A 48 15.49 31.41 20.47
N THR A 49 15.47 32.07 21.63
CA THR A 49 15.87 33.48 21.80
C THR A 49 17.25 33.59 22.48
N ASP A 50 17.59 32.64 23.35
CA ASP A 50 18.88 32.59 24.05
C ASP A 50 20.07 32.61 23.07
N PRO A 51 20.97 33.61 23.14
CA PRO A 51 22.11 33.72 22.22
C PRO A 51 23.06 32.52 22.22
N ALA A 52 23.29 31.88 23.36
CA ALA A 52 24.19 30.73 23.48
C ALA A 52 23.57 29.49 22.83
N VAL A 53 22.27 29.25 23.03
CA VAL A 53 21.56 28.14 22.37
C VAL A 53 21.50 28.39 20.86
N ARG A 54 21.27 29.63 20.41
CA ARG A 54 21.30 29.97 18.97
C ARG A 54 22.67 29.70 18.35
N ALA A 55 23.76 30.09 19.00
CA ALA A 55 25.11 29.79 18.54
C ALA A 55 25.40 28.27 18.47
N ALA A 56 24.76 27.46 19.34
CA ALA A 56 24.84 26.01 19.24
C ALA A 56 24.07 25.46 18.01
N LEU A 57 22.90 26.04 17.68
CA LEU A 57 22.11 25.65 16.51
C LEU A 57 22.81 25.93 15.17
N GLU A 58 23.67 26.94 15.10
CA GLU A 58 24.49 27.24 13.91
C GLU A 58 25.38 26.06 13.50
N LYS A 59 25.84 25.27 14.48
CA LYS A 59 26.70 24.09 14.29
C LYS A 59 25.94 22.84 13.89
N LEU A 60 24.62 22.85 14.00
CA LEU A 60 23.77 21.70 13.62
C LEU A 60 23.37 21.81 12.16
N THR A 61 23.21 20.67 11.51
CA THR A 61 22.67 20.53 10.17
C THR A 61 21.29 19.88 10.22
N GLU A 62 20.50 20.06 9.16
CA GLU A 62 19.31 19.26 8.91
C GLU A 62 19.62 17.75 9.04
N GLU A 63 18.66 16.99 9.53
CA GLU A 63 18.76 15.57 9.91
C GLU A 63 19.66 15.26 11.12
N THR A 64 20.26 16.25 11.78
CA THR A 64 20.93 16.01 13.06
C THR A 64 19.92 15.53 14.09
N VAL A 65 20.24 14.48 14.85
CA VAL A 65 19.35 13.97 15.90
C VAL A 65 19.51 14.83 17.15
N VAL A 66 18.39 15.34 17.67
CA VAL A 66 18.36 16.22 18.84
C VAL A 66 17.34 15.76 19.85
N GLU A 67 17.65 16.01 21.11
CA GLU A 67 16.69 16.05 22.22
C GLU A 67 16.47 17.51 22.60
N VAL A 68 15.21 17.90 22.79
CA VAL A 68 14.83 19.25 23.20
C VAL A 68 13.96 19.17 24.45
N THR A 69 14.33 19.91 25.47
CA THR A 69 13.45 20.18 26.61
C THR A 69 13.04 21.64 26.57
N GLY A 70 11.76 21.96 26.72
CA GLY A 70 11.26 23.32 26.69
C GLY A 70 9.81 23.41 27.18
N THR A 71 9.32 24.61 27.41
CA THR A 71 7.95 24.87 27.91
C THR A 71 6.98 24.96 26.74
N VAL A 72 5.87 24.24 26.79
CA VAL A 72 4.83 24.33 25.75
C VAL A 72 4.02 25.61 25.92
N VAL A 73 3.92 26.41 24.87
CA VAL A 73 3.11 27.64 24.84
C VAL A 73 2.13 27.62 23.67
N ALA A 74 1.03 28.35 23.80
CA ALA A 74 0.05 28.49 22.73
C ALA A 74 0.63 29.35 21.58
N ALA A 75 0.46 28.89 20.35
CA ALA A 75 0.95 29.57 19.15
C ALA A 75 -0.01 29.32 17.98
N ALA A 76 -0.99 30.21 17.81
CA ALA A 76 -2.03 30.09 16.77
C ALA A 76 -1.48 30.08 15.33
N ALA A 77 -0.24 30.56 15.14
CA ALA A 77 0.41 30.57 13.83
C ALA A 77 0.99 29.20 13.40
N THR A 78 1.03 28.20 14.29
CA THR A 78 1.54 26.86 13.96
C THR A 78 0.39 25.89 13.66
N THR A 79 0.64 24.88 12.84
CA THR A 79 -0.35 23.84 12.53
C THR A 79 -0.82 23.08 13.78
N ALA A 80 0.04 22.93 14.79
CA ALA A 80 -0.28 22.28 16.04
C ALA A 80 -0.96 23.20 17.06
N GLY A 81 -1.04 24.52 16.78
CA GLY A 81 -1.54 25.53 17.72
C GLY A 81 -0.64 25.77 18.94
N VAL A 82 0.54 25.15 18.98
CA VAL A 82 1.53 25.24 20.07
C VAL A 82 2.97 25.25 19.56
N GLU A 83 3.89 25.69 20.41
CA GLU A 83 5.34 25.61 20.20
C GLU A 83 6.08 25.44 21.54
N LEU A 84 7.39 25.15 21.48
CA LEU A 84 8.25 25.11 22.67
C LEU A 84 9.08 26.38 22.79
N THR A 85 9.13 26.97 23.99
CA THR A 85 10.02 28.09 24.34
C THR A 85 11.02 27.67 25.42
N ASP A 86 11.97 28.58 25.70
CA ASP A 86 13.06 28.42 26.67
C ASP A 86 13.78 27.06 26.56
N PRO A 87 14.22 26.68 25.34
CA PRO A 87 14.62 25.32 25.10
C PRO A 87 16.07 25.06 25.51
N THR A 88 16.32 23.88 26.08
CA THR A 88 17.63 23.23 26.06
C THR A 88 17.67 22.26 24.89
N VAL A 89 18.61 22.47 23.96
CA VAL A 89 18.81 21.62 22.77
C VAL A 89 20.08 20.82 22.93
N ARG A 90 19.96 19.48 22.94
CA ARG A 90 21.08 18.55 23.08
C ARG A 90 21.18 17.67 21.84
N PRO A 91 22.25 17.81 21.02
CA PRO A 91 22.54 16.84 19.96
C PRO A 91 22.78 15.46 20.56
N LEU A 92 22.21 14.43 19.93
CA LEU A 92 22.39 13.02 20.33
C LEU A 92 23.51 12.32 19.56
N GLY A 93 24.12 13.02 18.61
CA GLY A 93 25.23 12.56 17.79
C GLY A 93 25.92 13.74 17.10
N PRO A 94 26.92 13.46 16.25
CA PRO A 94 27.55 14.49 15.43
C PRO A 94 26.53 15.13 14.47
N PRO A 95 26.81 16.35 13.96
CA PRO A 95 26.01 16.94 12.90
C PRO A 95 25.84 15.98 11.73
N ALA A 96 24.61 15.85 11.23
CA ALA A 96 24.32 14.95 10.12
C ALA A 96 24.95 15.46 8.81
N VAL A 97 25.29 14.53 7.94
CA VAL A 97 25.60 14.85 6.54
C VAL A 97 24.27 15.01 5.81
N PRO A 98 23.98 16.18 5.21
CA PRO A 98 22.71 16.39 4.53
C PRO A 98 22.60 15.48 3.29
N PRO A 99 21.41 14.89 3.02
CA PRO A 99 21.18 14.17 1.77
C PRO A 99 21.22 15.14 0.57
N PRO A 100 21.31 14.63 -0.68
CA PRO A 100 21.34 15.47 -1.90
C PRO A 100 20.00 16.17 -2.22
N PHE A 101 19.10 16.29 -1.24
CA PHE A 101 17.79 16.91 -1.35
C PHE A 101 17.31 17.42 0.01
N ASP A 102 16.45 18.43 -0.01
CA ASP A 102 15.87 19.01 1.20
C ASP A 102 14.61 18.24 1.63
N LEU A 103 14.59 17.73 2.87
CA LEU A 103 13.40 17.05 3.41
C LEU A 103 12.31 18.01 3.93
N TYR A 104 12.64 19.29 4.12
CA TYR A 104 11.74 20.32 4.65
C TYR A 104 10.97 21.11 3.59
N ARG A 105 11.22 20.82 2.31
CA ARG A 105 10.44 21.40 1.22
C ARG A 105 9.07 20.70 1.15
N PRO A 106 8.02 21.37 0.67
CA PRO A 106 6.70 20.73 0.51
C PRO A 106 6.74 19.51 -0.43
N ALA A 107 7.57 19.58 -1.46
CA ALA A 107 7.74 18.52 -2.45
C ALA A 107 9.20 18.02 -2.44
N LEU A 108 9.34 16.70 -2.57
CA LEU A 108 10.63 16.04 -2.76
C LEU A 108 10.93 15.99 -4.26
N THR A 109 11.78 16.89 -4.74
CA THR A 109 12.05 17.10 -6.18
C THR A 109 13.15 16.22 -6.75
N ALA A 110 13.89 15.48 -5.91
CA ALA A 110 14.88 14.51 -6.36
C ALA A 110 14.23 13.45 -7.27
N THR A 111 14.98 12.92 -8.23
CA THR A 111 14.47 11.83 -9.09
C THR A 111 14.25 10.56 -8.27
N LEU A 112 13.41 9.64 -8.76
CA LEU A 112 13.15 8.38 -8.06
C LEU A 112 14.44 7.58 -7.77
N PRO A 113 15.39 7.41 -8.71
CA PRO A 113 16.66 6.75 -8.41
C PRO A 113 17.42 7.40 -7.25
N THR A 114 17.57 8.73 -7.25
CA THR A 114 18.25 9.45 -6.16
C THR A 114 17.54 9.26 -4.82
N GLN A 115 16.20 9.22 -4.81
CA GLN A 115 15.43 8.92 -3.60
C GLN A 115 15.67 7.50 -3.10
N LEU A 116 15.76 6.51 -4.00
CA LEU A 116 15.97 5.10 -3.66
C LEU A 116 17.40 4.85 -3.15
N ASP A 117 18.42 5.43 -3.79
CA ASP A 117 19.82 5.37 -3.33
C ASP A 117 20.00 5.99 -1.93
N ASN A 118 19.08 6.88 -1.55
CA ASN A 118 19.04 7.54 -0.24
C ASN A 118 17.76 7.18 0.54
N ALA A 119 17.18 6.00 0.32
CA ALA A 119 15.90 5.61 0.93
C ALA A 119 15.84 5.82 2.47
N PRO A 120 16.89 5.52 3.27
CA PRO A 120 16.86 5.73 4.72
C PRO A 120 16.56 7.17 5.17
N THR A 121 16.86 8.17 4.33
CA THR A 121 16.54 9.59 4.58
C THR A 121 15.33 10.05 3.75
N ALA A 122 15.21 9.63 2.48
CA ALA A 122 14.08 10.01 1.62
C ALA A 122 12.73 9.59 2.22
N LEU A 123 12.64 8.41 2.85
CA LEU A 123 11.42 7.90 3.48
C LEU A 123 10.99 8.73 4.71
N ARG A 124 11.87 9.60 5.23
CA ARG A 124 11.55 10.53 6.32
C ARG A 124 10.82 11.79 5.84
N HIS A 125 10.73 12.01 4.52
CA HIS A 125 9.92 13.07 3.97
C HIS A 125 8.44 12.85 4.33
N PRO A 126 7.69 13.87 4.79
CA PRO A 126 6.31 13.71 5.24
C PRO A 126 5.41 13.00 4.21
N SER A 127 5.53 13.31 2.91
CA SER A 127 4.74 12.63 1.88
C SER A 127 5.09 11.14 1.70
N ARG A 128 6.35 10.74 1.90
CA ARG A 128 6.77 9.34 1.76
C ARG A 128 6.33 8.53 2.98
N SER A 129 6.55 9.06 4.18
CA SER A 129 6.06 8.43 5.40
C SER A 129 4.54 8.35 5.45
N ALA A 130 3.82 9.37 4.96
CA ALA A 130 2.36 9.35 4.87
C ALA A 130 1.85 8.22 3.97
N ALA A 131 2.43 8.02 2.78
CA ALA A 131 2.07 6.92 1.89
C ALA A 131 2.26 5.55 2.56
N LEU A 132 3.37 5.37 3.29
CA LEU A 132 3.62 4.13 4.05
C LEU A 132 2.63 3.93 5.21
N ARG A 133 2.20 5.00 5.88
CA ARG A 133 1.15 4.93 6.92
C ARG A 133 -0.20 4.51 6.35
N VAL A 134 -0.57 5.04 5.18
CA VAL A 134 -1.79 4.61 4.47
C VAL A 134 -1.70 3.13 4.10
N SER A 135 -0.57 2.69 3.54
CA SER A 135 -0.34 1.28 3.23
C SER A 135 -0.44 0.38 4.47
N ALA A 136 0.20 0.76 5.58
CA ALA A 136 0.12 0.01 6.84
C ALA A 136 -1.31 -0.05 7.39
N ALA A 137 -2.08 1.03 7.31
CA ALA A 137 -3.48 1.06 7.73
C ALA A 137 -4.37 0.19 6.83
N ALA A 138 -4.13 0.20 5.52
CA ALA A 138 -4.86 -0.64 4.56
C ALA A 138 -4.63 -2.13 4.84
N VAL A 139 -3.37 -2.54 5.10
CA VAL A 139 -3.04 -3.93 5.46
C VAL A 139 -3.67 -4.32 6.81
N ALA A 140 -3.68 -3.41 7.80
CA ALA A 140 -4.36 -3.67 9.06
C ALA A 140 -5.88 -3.83 8.89
N GLY A 141 -6.48 -3.03 8.01
CA GLY A 141 -7.91 -3.12 7.70
C GLY A 141 -8.27 -4.37 6.90
N PHE A 142 -7.37 -4.84 6.03
CA PHE A 142 -7.54 -6.10 5.31
C PHE A 142 -7.66 -7.27 6.29
N ARG A 143 -6.71 -7.38 7.24
CA ARG A 143 -6.76 -8.38 8.31
C ARG A 143 -8.04 -8.27 9.12
N ALA A 144 -8.32 -7.08 9.66
CA ALA A 144 -9.49 -6.86 10.51
C ALA A 144 -10.83 -7.18 9.81
N ALA A 145 -10.95 -6.86 8.51
CA ALA A 145 -12.16 -7.12 7.75
C ALA A 145 -12.39 -8.62 7.49
N LEU A 146 -11.31 -9.39 7.30
CA LEU A 146 -11.37 -10.84 7.10
C LEU A 146 -11.49 -11.60 8.42
N ASP A 147 -10.80 -11.15 9.48
CA ASP A 147 -10.95 -11.67 10.85
C ASP A 147 -12.40 -11.58 11.31
N ALA A 148 -13.08 -10.45 11.04
CA ALA A 148 -14.49 -10.25 11.36
C ALA A 148 -15.45 -11.18 10.56
N ARG A 149 -14.93 -11.95 9.60
CA ARG A 149 -15.66 -12.91 8.74
C ARG A 149 -15.12 -14.33 8.90
N ASP A 150 -14.49 -14.61 10.05
CA ASP A 150 -13.98 -15.91 10.46
C ASP A 150 -12.93 -16.51 9.50
N PHE A 151 -12.18 -15.66 8.78
CA PHE A 151 -11.01 -16.13 8.04
C PHE A 151 -9.84 -16.40 8.99
N VAL A 152 -9.00 -17.37 8.61
CA VAL A 152 -7.75 -17.69 9.32
C VAL A 152 -6.54 -17.18 8.53
N GLU A 153 -5.66 -16.40 9.17
CA GLU A 153 -4.36 -16.03 8.57
C GLU A 153 -3.47 -17.27 8.45
N ILE A 154 -2.94 -17.51 7.24
CA ILE A 154 -2.01 -18.59 6.95
C ILE A 154 -0.67 -18.04 6.43
N HIS A 155 0.38 -18.85 6.54
CA HIS A 155 1.70 -18.54 6.01
C HIS A 155 2.21 -19.69 5.15
N THR A 156 2.40 -19.43 3.85
CA THR A 156 2.69 -20.48 2.88
C THR A 156 4.16 -20.44 2.42
N PRO A 157 4.73 -21.58 1.97
CA PRO A 157 6.10 -21.62 1.48
C PRO A 157 6.35 -20.61 0.35
N LYS A 158 7.49 -19.89 0.42
CA LYS A 158 7.93 -18.95 -0.62
C LYS A 158 9.03 -19.50 -1.52
N VAL A 159 9.59 -20.64 -1.15
CA VAL A 159 10.48 -21.45 -1.99
C VAL A 159 9.73 -22.73 -2.34
N VAL A 160 9.53 -22.98 -3.63
CA VAL A 160 8.72 -24.09 -4.16
C VAL A 160 9.53 -24.96 -5.11
N GLY A 161 9.20 -26.25 -5.19
CA GLY A 161 9.91 -27.21 -6.04
C GLY A 161 9.59 -27.09 -7.54
N SER A 162 8.50 -26.44 -7.91
CA SER A 162 8.08 -26.22 -9.29
C SER A 162 7.31 -24.90 -9.42
N SER A 163 7.25 -24.35 -10.63
CA SER A 163 6.34 -23.22 -10.91
C SER A 163 4.89 -23.65 -10.66
N THR A 164 4.10 -22.75 -10.05
CA THR A 164 2.68 -22.96 -9.80
C THR A 164 1.81 -22.57 -11.00
N GLU A 165 2.32 -21.73 -11.91
CA GLU A 165 1.59 -21.23 -13.07
C GLU A 165 2.40 -21.48 -14.35
N SER A 166 1.75 -22.09 -15.35
CA SER A 166 2.36 -22.40 -16.65
C SER A 166 2.75 -21.11 -17.37
N GLY A 167 3.99 -21.02 -17.88
CA GLY A 167 4.44 -19.92 -18.74
C GLY A 167 4.89 -18.66 -18.01
N ALA A 168 4.94 -18.67 -16.68
CA ALA A 168 5.33 -17.51 -15.90
C ALA A 168 6.85 -17.44 -15.68
N ASN A 169 7.42 -16.24 -15.76
CA ASN A 169 8.84 -16.03 -15.48
C ASN A 169 9.08 -16.09 -13.96
N VAL A 170 9.81 -17.11 -13.50
CA VAL A 170 10.11 -17.36 -12.08
C VAL A 170 11.59 -17.12 -11.77
N PHE A 171 11.87 -16.62 -10.56
CA PHE A 171 13.24 -16.58 -10.05
C PHE A 171 13.66 -17.99 -9.60
N ALA A 172 14.63 -18.58 -10.29
CA ALA A 172 15.22 -19.85 -9.92
C ALA A 172 16.33 -19.66 -8.87
N LEU A 173 16.49 -20.63 -7.98
CA LEU A 173 17.56 -20.69 -6.99
C LEU A 173 18.07 -22.13 -6.80
N ASP A 174 19.33 -22.25 -6.40
CA ASP A 174 19.87 -23.50 -5.87
C ASP A 174 19.42 -23.65 -4.41
N TRP A 175 18.64 -24.68 -4.13
CA TRP A 175 18.14 -25.02 -2.80
C TRP A 175 18.77 -26.32 -2.32
N PHE A 176 19.96 -26.20 -1.74
CA PHE A 176 20.75 -27.33 -1.22
C PHE A 176 21.08 -28.36 -2.31
N GLY A 177 21.53 -27.90 -3.48
CA GLY A 177 21.90 -28.74 -4.62
C GLY A 177 20.71 -29.23 -5.45
N ARG A 178 19.52 -28.67 -5.24
CA ARG A 178 18.31 -28.95 -6.03
C ARG A 178 17.73 -27.65 -6.58
N PRO A 179 17.16 -27.65 -7.79
CA PRO A 179 16.46 -26.48 -8.30
C PRO A 179 15.22 -26.19 -7.45
N ALA A 180 15.01 -24.93 -7.12
CA ALA A 180 13.78 -24.42 -6.54
C ALA A 180 13.47 -23.03 -7.12
N TYR A 181 12.29 -22.51 -6.81
CA TYR A 181 11.78 -21.27 -7.37
C TYR A 181 11.14 -20.39 -6.29
N LEU A 182 11.24 -19.08 -6.44
CA LEU A 182 10.47 -18.15 -5.61
C LEU A 182 9.01 -18.13 -6.07
N SER A 183 8.10 -18.25 -5.11
CA SER A 183 6.66 -18.31 -5.35
C SER A 183 6.10 -16.97 -5.86
N GLN A 184 5.29 -17.03 -6.91
CA GLN A 184 4.63 -15.86 -7.51
C GLN A 184 3.25 -15.57 -6.91
N SER A 185 2.67 -16.56 -6.22
CA SER A 185 1.40 -16.47 -5.52
C SER A 185 1.25 -17.67 -4.57
N PRO A 186 0.49 -17.54 -3.47
CA PRO A 186 0.19 -18.66 -2.58
C PRO A 186 -0.90 -19.60 -3.13
N GLN A 187 -1.25 -19.52 -4.43
CA GLN A 187 -2.49 -20.06 -5.02
C GLN A 187 -2.82 -21.51 -4.63
N PHE A 188 -1.88 -22.44 -4.78
CA PHE A 188 -2.14 -23.85 -4.45
C PHE A 188 -2.24 -24.09 -2.94
N TYR A 189 -1.43 -23.39 -2.16
CA TYR A 189 -1.44 -23.53 -0.71
C TYR A 189 -2.71 -22.94 -0.10
N LYS A 190 -3.19 -21.77 -0.57
CA LYS A 190 -4.47 -21.22 -0.09
C LYS A 190 -5.66 -22.10 -0.46
N GLN A 191 -5.69 -22.68 -1.68
CA GLN A 191 -6.72 -23.65 -2.07
C GLN A 191 -6.69 -24.91 -1.19
N LEU A 192 -5.51 -25.44 -0.88
CA LEU A 192 -5.36 -26.58 0.03
C LEU A 192 -5.92 -26.25 1.43
N MET A 193 -5.60 -25.06 1.94
CA MET A 193 -6.02 -24.65 3.29
C MET A 193 -7.52 -24.33 3.39
N VAL A 194 -8.24 -24.09 2.28
CA VAL A 194 -9.71 -24.06 2.28
C VAL A 194 -10.29 -25.41 2.73
N GLY A 195 -9.65 -26.54 2.39
CA GLY A 195 -10.06 -27.86 2.88
C GLY A 195 -9.85 -28.07 4.39
N VAL A 196 -9.17 -27.13 5.06
CA VAL A 196 -8.87 -27.19 6.51
C VAL A 196 -9.70 -26.16 7.28
N PHE A 197 -9.74 -24.92 6.80
CA PHE A 197 -10.33 -23.79 7.53
C PHE A 197 -11.53 -23.16 6.82
N GLU A 198 -11.86 -23.62 5.61
CA GLU A 198 -12.90 -23.06 4.73
C GLU A 198 -12.60 -21.64 4.23
N ARG A 199 -12.07 -20.75 5.06
CA ARG A 199 -11.82 -19.32 4.78
C ARG A 199 -10.42 -18.97 5.25
N VAL A 200 -9.54 -18.62 4.32
CA VAL A 200 -8.13 -18.32 4.63
C VAL A 200 -7.65 -17.06 3.95
N TYR A 201 -6.72 -16.36 4.57
CA TYR A 201 -6.03 -15.24 3.96
C TYR A 201 -4.54 -15.27 4.25
N GLU A 202 -3.76 -14.59 3.40
CA GLU A 202 -2.33 -14.40 3.60
C GLU A 202 -1.92 -12.98 3.23
N VAL A 203 -1.05 -12.38 4.03
CA VAL A 203 -0.31 -11.17 3.68
C VAL A 203 1.16 -11.53 3.57
N GLY A 204 1.69 -11.62 2.35
CA GLY A 204 3.02 -12.16 2.13
C GLY A 204 3.72 -11.65 0.88
N PRO A 205 5.06 -11.78 0.81
CA PRO A 205 5.80 -11.42 -0.38
C PRO A 205 5.54 -12.42 -1.51
N VAL A 206 5.49 -11.90 -2.72
CA VAL A 206 5.46 -12.66 -3.97
C VAL A 206 6.48 -12.10 -4.95
N PHE A 207 6.95 -12.95 -5.86
CA PHE A 207 8.05 -12.64 -6.75
C PHE A 207 7.68 -12.94 -8.19
N ARG A 208 7.90 -12.02 -9.13
CA ARG A 208 7.65 -12.24 -10.56
C ARG A 208 8.84 -11.77 -11.37
N ALA A 209 9.43 -12.65 -12.17
CA ALA A 209 10.61 -12.35 -12.98
C ALA A 209 10.22 -11.81 -14.37
N GLU A 210 9.15 -11.02 -14.47
CA GLU A 210 8.72 -10.44 -15.73
C GLU A 210 9.65 -9.28 -16.15
N PRO A 211 10.10 -9.21 -17.42
CA PRO A 211 11.01 -8.15 -17.89
C PRO A 211 10.28 -6.82 -18.18
N HIS A 212 9.14 -6.57 -17.53
CA HIS A 212 8.31 -5.40 -17.79
C HIS A 212 8.84 -4.16 -17.06
N ASP A 213 9.34 -3.18 -17.81
CA ASP A 213 9.64 -1.84 -17.29
C ASP A 213 8.42 -0.92 -17.41
N THR A 214 7.56 -0.93 -16.39
CA THR A 214 6.36 -0.09 -16.35
C THR A 214 6.13 0.45 -14.96
N VAL A 215 5.26 1.46 -14.85
CA VAL A 215 4.89 2.08 -13.56
C VAL A 215 4.12 1.20 -12.57
N ARG A 216 3.71 -0.02 -12.98
CA ARG A 216 2.84 -0.91 -12.18
C ARG A 216 3.43 -2.29 -11.88
N HIS A 217 4.62 -2.61 -12.39
CA HIS A 217 5.24 -3.93 -12.22
C HIS A 217 6.49 -3.84 -11.35
N LEU A 218 6.53 -4.65 -10.29
CA LEU A 218 7.70 -4.85 -9.45
C LEU A 218 8.07 -6.34 -9.46
N ALA A 219 9.36 -6.63 -9.42
CA ALA A 219 9.85 -8.00 -9.30
C ALA A 219 9.51 -8.66 -7.95
N GLN A 220 9.32 -7.83 -6.91
CA GLN A 220 8.88 -8.23 -5.59
C GLN A 220 7.81 -7.26 -5.11
N TYR A 221 6.69 -7.80 -4.63
CA TYR A 221 5.65 -7.01 -3.98
C TYR A 221 4.97 -7.81 -2.86
N THR A 222 4.21 -7.13 -2.00
CA THR A 222 3.37 -7.79 -0.99
C THR A 222 2.00 -8.05 -1.60
N SER A 223 1.60 -9.31 -1.65
CA SER A 223 0.26 -9.72 -2.05
C SER A 223 -0.64 -9.85 -0.83
N LEU A 224 -1.91 -9.48 -1.00
CA LEU A 224 -2.99 -9.69 -0.04
C LEU A 224 -3.93 -10.73 -0.65
N ASP A 225 -3.79 -11.97 -0.21
CA ASP A 225 -4.50 -13.11 -0.77
C ASP A 225 -5.63 -13.55 0.15
N ALA A 226 -6.77 -13.92 -0.43
CA ALA A 226 -7.86 -14.60 0.26
C ALA A 226 -8.38 -15.76 -0.60
N GLU A 227 -8.87 -16.81 0.04
CA GLU A 227 -9.58 -17.93 -0.59
C GLU A 227 -10.70 -18.40 0.36
N LEU A 228 -11.86 -18.77 -0.18
CA LEU A 228 -13.01 -19.20 0.58
C LEU A 228 -13.74 -20.37 -0.10
N GLY A 229 -14.19 -21.32 0.70
CA GLY A 229 -14.93 -22.50 0.30
C GLY A 229 -16.45 -22.29 0.32
N PHE A 230 -17.16 -23.32 -0.14
CA PHE A 230 -18.63 -23.38 -0.15
C PHE A 230 -19.33 -22.19 -0.85
N VAL A 231 -18.67 -21.58 -1.82
CA VAL A 231 -19.26 -20.53 -2.67
C VAL A 231 -20.20 -21.13 -3.72
N THR A 232 -21.23 -20.39 -4.07
CA THR A 232 -22.13 -20.67 -5.19
C THR A 232 -21.40 -20.43 -6.51
N ASP A 233 -20.82 -19.23 -6.66
CA ASP A 233 -20.00 -18.85 -7.80
C ASP A 233 -19.04 -17.70 -7.44
N HIS A 234 -18.37 -17.12 -8.44
CA HIS A 234 -17.42 -16.03 -8.27
C HIS A 234 -18.02 -14.74 -7.67
N ARG A 235 -19.35 -14.55 -7.69
CA ARG A 235 -20.02 -13.37 -7.12
C ARG A 235 -19.94 -13.36 -5.59
N ASP A 236 -19.93 -14.52 -4.94
CA ASP A 236 -19.71 -14.61 -3.49
C ASP A 236 -18.31 -14.09 -3.13
N VAL A 237 -17.31 -14.39 -3.97
CA VAL A 237 -15.93 -13.90 -3.82
C VAL A 237 -15.89 -12.37 -4.04
N MET A 238 -16.59 -11.86 -5.07
CA MET A 238 -16.69 -10.42 -5.34
C MET A 238 -17.35 -9.65 -4.18
N ALA A 239 -18.40 -10.23 -3.57
CA ALA A 239 -19.08 -9.63 -2.41
C ALA A 239 -18.14 -9.53 -1.20
N VAL A 240 -17.39 -10.59 -0.90
CA VAL A 240 -16.37 -10.58 0.16
C VAL A 240 -15.27 -9.57 -0.13
N LEU A 241 -14.82 -9.47 -1.39
CA LEU A 241 -13.82 -8.48 -1.80
C LEU A 241 -14.33 -7.04 -1.59
N ARG A 242 -15.56 -6.72 -2.04
CA ARG A 242 -16.17 -5.39 -1.84
C ARG A 242 -16.21 -5.02 -0.36
N ASP A 243 -16.65 -5.95 0.47
CA ASP A 243 -16.74 -5.77 1.92
C ASP A 243 -15.37 -5.58 2.58
N THR A 244 -14.38 -6.34 2.13
CA THR A 244 -13.00 -6.23 2.59
C THR A 244 -12.42 -4.86 2.24
N LEU A 245 -12.64 -4.37 1.02
CA LEU A 245 -12.23 -3.03 0.61
C LEU A 245 -12.88 -1.92 1.44
N ALA A 246 -14.17 -2.05 1.74
CA ALA A 246 -14.86 -1.10 2.61
C ALA A 246 -14.23 -1.08 4.02
N GLY A 247 -13.94 -2.24 4.61
CA GLY A 247 -13.26 -2.34 5.90
C GLY A 247 -11.81 -1.80 5.89
N MET A 248 -11.08 -2.05 4.80
CA MET A 248 -9.75 -1.48 4.56
C MET A 248 -9.79 0.05 4.56
N LEU A 249 -10.71 0.64 3.81
CA LEU A 249 -10.82 2.09 3.66
C LEU A 249 -11.35 2.78 4.92
N GLY A 250 -12.25 2.14 5.66
CA GLY A 250 -12.63 2.58 7.01
C GLY A 250 -11.42 2.65 7.95
N THR A 251 -10.60 1.59 7.96
CA THR A 251 -9.38 1.57 8.78
C THR A 251 -8.35 2.62 8.35
N VAL A 252 -8.23 2.88 7.05
CA VAL A 252 -7.37 3.95 6.53
C VAL A 252 -7.87 5.32 6.99
N ALA A 253 -9.17 5.59 6.94
CA ALA A 253 -9.74 6.84 7.44
C ALA A 253 -9.43 7.03 8.94
N ASP A 254 -9.64 5.99 9.74
CA ASP A 254 -9.46 6.03 11.19
C ASP A 254 -7.99 6.17 11.61
N ARG A 255 -7.08 5.38 11.01
CA ARG A 255 -5.68 5.29 11.44
C ARG A 255 -4.73 6.19 10.66
N ALA A 256 -5.11 6.61 9.46
CA ALA A 256 -4.24 7.32 8.52
C ALA A 256 -4.91 8.57 7.90
N GLY A 257 -6.00 9.09 8.46
CA GLY A 257 -6.65 10.32 7.98
C GLY A 257 -5.72 11.54 7.89
N SER A 258 -4.82 11.72 8.85
CA SER A 258 -3.80 12.79 8.80
C SER A 258 -2.77 12.57 7.68
N ALA A 259 -2.46 11.31 7.37
CA ALA A 259 -1.59 10.95 6.25
C ALA A 259 -2.28 11.19 4.90
N LEU A 260 -3.56 10.87 4.77
CA LEU A 260 -4.38 11.24 3.60
C LEU A 260 -4.41 12.76 3.39
N ALA A 261 -4.62 13.53 4.45
CA ALA A 261 -4.57 14.99 4.39
C ALA A 261 -3.19 15.51 3.96
N THR A 262 -2.10 14.89 4.46
CA THR A 262 -0.72 15.22 4.06
C THR A 262 -0.48 14.97 2.57
N LEU A 263 -1.10 13.93 2.02
CA LEU A 263 -1.00 13.57 0.61
C LEU A 263 -1.96 14.37 -0.29
N GLY A 264 -2.92 15.09 0.29
CA GLY A 264 -4.00 15.75 -0.45
C GLY A 264 -4.91 14.75 -1.18
N VAL A 265 -5.07 13.54 -0.64
CA VAL A 265 -5.85 12.46 -1.25
C VAL A 265 -7.15 12.27 -0.47
N ALA A 266 -8.29 12.37 -1.17
CA ALA A 266 -9.57 11.93 -0.63
C ALA A 266 -9.64 10.40 -0.64
N ALA A 267 -10.15 9.82 0.46
CA ALA A 267 -10.42 8.39 0.51
C ALA A 267 -11.51 8.04 -0.50
N PRO A 268 -11.33 6.99 -1.34
CA PRO A 268 -12.38 6.54 -2.24
C PRO A 268 -13.54 5.95 -1.43
N GLU A 269 -14.75 6.10 -1.96
CA GLU A 269 -15.96 5.47 -1.41
C GLU A 269 -16.17 4.10 -2.07
N VAL A 270 -16.45 3.07 -1.27
CA VAL A 270 -16.83 1.76 -1.78
C VAL A 270 -18.36 1.69 -1.77
N PRO A 271 -19.02 1.65 -2.94
CA PRO A 271 -20.48 1.60 -2.99
C PRO A 271 -21.00 0.27 -2.45
N VAL A 272 -22.29 0.26 -2.06
CA VAL A 272 -22.99 -0.96 -1.65
C VAL A 272 -22.93 -2.00 -2.77
N GLU A 273 -23.00 -1.59 -4.03
CA GLU A 273 -22.80 -2.44 -5.18
C GLU A 273 -21.78 -1.80 -6.12
N ILE A 274 -20.68 -2.51 -6.39
CA ILE A 274 -19.69 -2.08 -7.37
C ILE A 274 -20.23 -2.48 -8.76
N PRO A 275 -20.28 -1.56 -9.74
CA PRO A 275 -20.76 -1.89 -11.07
C PRO A 275 -19.91 -3.02 -11.66
N ALA A 276 -20.54 -3.90 -12.42
CA ALA A 276 -19.91 -5.05 -13.06
C ALA A 276 -20.31 -5.12 -14.53
N VAL A 277 -19.32 -5.34 -15.40
CA VAL A 277 -19.53 -5.55 -16.85
C VAL A 277 -18.87 -6.85 -17.29
N HIS A 278 -19.51 -7.58 -18.19
CA HIS A 278 -18.89 -8.75 -18.81
C HIS A 278 -17.76 -8.30 -19.75
N PHE A 279 -16.70 -9.11 -19.89
CA PHE A 279 -15.51 -8.79 -20.68
C PHE A 279 -15.83 -8.32 -22.11
N THR A 280 -16.75 -8.99 -22.80
CA THR A 280 -17.19 -8.59 -24.15
C THR A 280 -17.82 -7.20 -24.20
N GLU A 281 -18.54 -6.82 -23.14
CA GLU A 281 -19.13 -5.49 -23.00
C GLU A 281 -18.05 -4.47 -22.63
N ALA A 282 -17.08 -4.86 -21.81
CA ALA A 282 -15.92 -4.03 -21.49
C ALA A 282 -15.12 -3.67 -22.75
N LEU A 283 -14.89 -4.62 -23.68
CA LEU A 283 -14.26 -4.33 -24.96
C LEU A 283 -15.05 -3.30 -25.78
N ARG A 284 -16.38 -3.45 -25.84
CA ARG A 284 -17.27 -2.52 -26.54
C ARG A 284 -17.20 -1.11 -25.94
N ILE A 285 -17.24 -1.00 -24.62
CA ILE A 285 -17.14 0.28 -23.89
C ILE A 285 -15.77 0.93 -24.13
N ALA A 286 -14.70 0.14 -24.10
CA ALA A 286 -13.33 0.61 -24.30
C ALA A 286 -13.01 0.96 -25.77
N GLY A 287 -13.89 0.61 -26.72
CA GLY A 287 -13.62 0.76 -28.16
C GLY A 287 -12.56 -0.21 -28.68
N ALA A 288 -12.39 -1.35 -28.02
CA ALA A 288 -11.43 -2.39 -28.40
C ALA A 288 -12.03 -3.37 -29.44
N PRO A 289 -11.20 -3.99 -30.29
CA PRO A 289 -11.64 -5.08 -31.17
C PRO A 289 -12.32 -6.21 -30.38
N ALA A 290 -13.38 -6.79 -30.93
CA ALA A 290 -14.20 -7.79 -30.24
C ALA A 290 -13.47 -9.15 -30.01
N ASP A 291 -12.38 -9.38 -30.74
CA ASP A 291 -11.52 -10.56 -30.66
C ASP A 291 -10.28 -10.35 -29.79
N GLU A 292 -10.13 -9.18 -29.16
CA GLU A 292 -9.06 -8.94 -28.17
C GLU A 292 -9.18 -9.96 -27.03
N PRO A 293 -8.12 -10.74 -26.75
CA PRO A 293 -8.20 -11.80 -25.77
C PRO A 293 -8.02 -11.27 -24.33
N ASP A 294 -7.59 -10.01 -24.17
CA ASP A 294 -7.29 -9.39 -22.87
C ASP A 294 -7.50 -7.86 -22.90
N LEU A 295 -7.51 -7.21 -21.74
CA LEU A 295 -7.57 -5.75 -21.63
C LEU A 295 -6.16 -5.14 -21.66
N ALA A 296 -5.90 -4.27 -22.63
CA ALA A 296 -4.72 -3.43 -22.61
C ALA A 296 -4.86 -2.32 -21.54
N PRO A 297 -3.75 -1.73 -21.05
CA PRO A 297 -3.79 -0.63 -20.08
C PRO A 297 -4.65 0.57 -20.55
N ALA A 298 -4.75 0.80 -21.85
CA ALA A 298 -5.62 1.84 -22.40
C ALA A 298 -7.12 1.50 -22.25
N HIS A 299 -7.48 0.23 -22.40
CA HIS A 299 -8.85 -0.25 -22.21
C HIS A 299 -9.24 -0.14 -20.73
N GLU A 300 -8.37 -0.56 -19.80
CA GLU A 300 -8.60 -0.41 -18.36
C GLU A 300 -8.86 1.06 -17.98
N ARG A 301 -8.05 2.01 -18.49
CA ARG A 301 -8.25 3.45 -18.27
C ARG A 301 -9.60 3.95 -18.78
N ALA A 302 -9.95 3.60 -20.02
CA ALA A 302 -11.23 3.99 -20.62
C ALA A 302 -12.43 3.46 -19.80
N LEU A 303 -12.32 2.23 -19.29
CA LEU A 303 -13.32 1.62 -18.43
C LEU A 303 -13.44 2.32 -17.07
N GLY A 304 -12.31 2.72 -16.47
CA GLY A 304 -12.31 3.51 -15.24
C GLY A 304 -12.98 4.89 -15.42
N GLU A 305 -12.71 5.56 -16.54
CA GLU A 305 -13.35 6.84 -16.90
C GLU A 305 -14.86 6.66 -17.15
N TRP A 306 -15.25 5.58 -17.84
CA TRP A 306 -16.64 5.21 -18.06
C TRP A 306 -17.37 4.95 -16.75
N ALA A 307 -16.81 4.14 -15.84
CA ALA A 307 -17.43 3.84 -14.55
C ALA A 307 -17.65 5.10 -13.71
N ARG A 308 -16.69 6.05 -13.74
CA ARG A 308 -16.83 7.34 -13.06
C ARG A 308 -17.94 8.18 -13.69
N ARG A 309 -18.06 8.20 -15.02
CA ARG A 309 -19.06 9.01 -15.73
C ARG A 309 -20.48 8.46 -15.58
N GLU A 310 -20.67 7.15 -15.80
CA GLU A 310 -22.00 6.53 -15.84
C GLU A 310 -22.53 6.12 -14.46
N HIS A 311 -21.63 5.79 -13.53
CA HIS A 311 -22.00 5.23 -12.22
C HIS A 311 -21.52 6.07 -11.02
N ASN A 312 -20.79 7.17 -11.26
CA ASN A 312 -20.12 7.95 -10.20
C ASN A 312 -19.28 7.04 -9.28
N CYS A 313 -18.65 6.02 -9.84
CA CYS A 313 -17.91 5.01 -9.10
C CYS A 313 -16.44 4.96 -9.55
N GLU A 314 -15.53 4.83 -8.59
CA GLU A 314 -14.09 4.70 -8.86
C GLU A 314 -13.64 3.24 -9.06
N PHE A 315 -14.55 2.30 -8.84
CA PHE A 315 -14.35 0.86 -8.94
C PHE A 315 -15.21 0.26 -10.05
N LEU A 316 -14.68 -0.73 -10.75
CA LEU A 316 -15.42 -1.49 -11.77
C LEU A 316 -14.97 -2.94 -11.76
N PHE A 317 -15.92 -3.86 -11.63
CA PHE A 317 -15.66 -5.27 -11.92
C PHE A 317 -15.75 -5.52 -13.42
N VAL A 318 -14.76 -6.21 -13.96
CA VAL A 318 -14.85 -6.85 -15.27
C VAL A 318 -14.93 -8.36 -15.02
N THR A 319 -15.98 -9.01 -15.50
CA THR A 319 -16.22 -10.45 -15.28
C THR A 319 -16.19 -11.22 -16.59
N GLY A 320 -16.13 -12.55 -16.54
CA GLY A 320 -16.35 -13.35 -17.76
C GLY A 320 -15.19 -13.27 -18.75
N TYR A 321 -13.95 -13.30 -18.28
CA TYR A 321 -12.78 -13.27 -19.16
C TYR A 321 -12.65 -14.56 -19.99
N PRO A 322 -12.08 -14.50 -21.20
CA PRO A 322 -11.85 -15.68 -22.03
C PRO A 322 -11.00 -16.73 -21.32
N MET A 323 -11.41 -18.01 -21.39
CA MET A 323 -10.66 -19.13 -20.78
C MET A 323 -9.24 -19.27 -21.33
N ALA A 324 -9.01 -18.83 -22.58
CA ALA A 324 -7.70 -18.88 -23.24
C ALA A 324 -6.63 -18.05 -22.53
N LYS A 325 -7.01 -17.01 -21.77
CA LYS A 325 -6.07 -16.15 -21.03
C LYS A 325 -6.05 -16.40 -19.53
N ARG A 326 -6.94 -17.24 -19.00
CA ARG A 326 -7.00 -17.51 -17.56
C ARG A 326 -6.13 -18.70 -17.17
N PRO A 327 -5.67 -18.81 -15.91
CA PRO A 327 -4.99 -20.01 -15.43
C PRO A 327 -5.88 -21.26 -15.52
N PHE A 328 -5.26 -22.43 -15.69
CA PHE A 328 -5.96 -23.71 -15.88
C PHE A 328 -6.91 -24.09 -14.73
N TYR A 329 -6.64 -23.58 -13.53
CA TYR A 329 -7.44 -23.83 -12.33
C TYR A 329 -8.71 -22.98 -12.25
N THR A 330 -8.99 -22.13 -13.24
CA THR A 330 -10.15 -21.22 -13.26
C THR A 330 -11.40 -21.98 -13.70
N HIS A 331 -12.51 -21.78 -13.01
CA HIS A 331 -13.79 -22.42 -13.36
C HIS A 331 -14.39 -21.78 -14.63
N PRO A 332 -14.80 -22.57 -15.64
CA PRO A 332 -15.50 -22.03 -16.82
C PRO A 332 -16.93 -21.60 -16.46
N ASP A 333 -17.49 -20.64 -17.19
CA ASP A 333 -18.92 -20.33 -17.10
C ASP A 333 -19.73 -21.52 -17.66
N PRO A 334 -20.60 -22.18 -16.86
CA PRO A 334 -21.39 -23.32 -17.33
C PRO A 334 -22.32 -23.00 -18.51
N ALA A 335 -22.81 -21.76 -18.60
CA ALA A 335 -23.67 -21.31 -19.68
C ALA A 335 -22.87 -20.86 -20.92
N ARG A 336 -21.63 -20.40 -20.73
CA ARG A 336 -20.74 -19.96 -21.80
C ARG A 336 -19.30 -20.46 -21.59
N PRO A 337 -18.99 -21.76 -21.84
CA PRO A 337 -17.71 -22.37 -21.45
C PRO A 337 -16.44 -21.78 -22.06
N ALA A 338 -16.55 -20.94 -23.10
CA ALA A 338 -15.44 -20.16 -23.65
C ALA A 338 -14.96 -19.03 -22.69
N TYR A 339 -15.78 -18.65 -21.72
CA TYR A 339 -15.52 -17.62 -20.73
C TYR A 339 -15.45 -18.23 -19.33
N SER A 340 -14.89 -17.48 -18.40
CA SER A 340 -14.59 -17.93 -17.04
C SER A 340 -15.54 -17.32 -16.02
N HIS A 341 -15.73 -18.00 -14.89
CA HIS A 341 -16.14 -17.39 -13.62
C HIS A 341 -14.94 -16.66 -12.98
N GLY A 342 -14.19 -15.90 -13.77
CA GLY A 342 -13.10 -15.03 -13.33
C GLY A 342 -13.52 -13.57 -13.40
N PHE A 343 -12.86 -12.74 -12.60
CA PHE A 343 -13.05 -11.30 -12.61
C PHE A 343 -11.75 -10.56 -12.31
N ASP A 344 -11.67 -9.33 -12.78
CA ASP A 344 -10.74 -8.33 -12.29
C ASP A 344 -11.52 -7.16 -11.69
N LEU A 345 -10.96 -6.53 -10.66
CA LEU A 345 -11.44 -5.29 -10.10
C LEU A 345 -10.51 -4.16 -10.51
N LEU A 346 -11.03 -3.21 -11.29
CA LEU A 346 -10.33 -2.00 -11.66
C LEU A 346 -10.61 -0.90 -10.63
N PHE A 347 -9.57 -0.20 -10.20
CA PHE A 347 -9.66 1.03 -9.42
C PHE A 347 -9.05 2.18 -10.21
N ARG A 348 -9.86 3.18 -10.58
CA ARG A 348 -9.46 4.31 -11.45
C ARG A 348 -8.78 3.85 -12.76
N GLY A 349 -9.26 2.73 -13.30
CA GLY A 349 -8.74 2.16 -14.55
C GLY A 349 -7.37 1.50 -14.44
N LEU A 350 -6.98 1.08 -13.23
CA LEU A 350 -5.86 0.19 -12.98
C LEU A 350 -6.38 -1.09 -12.33
N GLU A 351 -5.97 -2.26 -12.84
CA GLU A 351 -6.21 -3.53 -12.18
C GLU A 351 -5.65 -3.53 -10.75
N LEU A 352 -6.53 -3.75 -9.76
CA LEU A 352 -6.17 -3.82 -8.35
C LEU A 352 -6.22 -5.26 -7.81
N VAL A 353 -7.19 -6.04 -8.26
CA VAL A 353 -7.40 -7.43 -7.82
C VAL A 353 -7.81 -8.29 -9.00
N THR A 354 -7.26 -9.49 -9.06
CA THR A 354 -7.73 -10.56 -9.95
C THR A 354 -8.21 -11.74 -9.11
N GLY A 355 -9.34 -12.35 -9.50
CA GLY A 355 -10.00 -13.39 -8.72
C GLY A 355 -10.95 -14.25 -9.55
N GLY A 356 -11.57 -15.23 -8.91
CA GLY A 356 -12.56 -16.08 -9.58
C GLY A 356 -12.83 -17.38 -8.86
N GLN A 357 -13.87 -18.07 -9.32
CA GLN A 357 -14.17 -19.43 -8.89
C GLN A 357 -13.13 -20.40 -9.46
N ARG A 358 -12.81 -21.43 -8.68
CA ARG A 358 -11.81 -22.44 -9.02
C ARG A 358 -12.48 -23.73 -9.46
N LEU A 359 -11.78 -24.49 -10.29
CA LEU A 359 -12.07 -25.91 -10.43
C LEU A 359 -11.92 -26.56 -9.04
N HIS A 360 -12.73 -27.58 -8.76
CA HIS A 360 -12.70 -28.28 -7.48
C HIS A 360 -12.79 -29.81 -7.64
N ARG A 361 -13.18 -30.31 -8.82
CA ARG A 361 -13.17 -31.74 -9.11
C ARG A 361 -11.83 -32.12 -9.71
N HIS A 362 -11.22 -33.17 -9.17
CA HIS A 362 -9.93 -33.66 -9.64
C HIS A 362 -9.91 -33.98 -11.14
N ALA A 363 -10.98 -34.59 -11.66
CA ALA A 363 -11.10 -34.90 -13.09
C ALA A 363 -11.06 -33.65 -13.98
N ASP A 364 -11.67 -32.54 -13.54
CA ASP A 364 -11.69 -31.29 -14.30
C ASP A 364 -10.29 -30.67 -14.35
N TYR A 365 -9.52 -30.76 -13.26
CA TYR A 365 -8.11 -30.37 -13.23
C TYR A 365 -7.27 -31.15 -14.24
N LEU A 366 -7.41 -32.48 -14.27
CA LEU A 366 -6.68 -33.32 -15.22
C LEU A 366 -7.05 -32.98 -16.68
N ALA A 367 -8.33 -32.75 -16.95
CA ALA A 367 -8.80 -32.36 -18.27
C ALA A 367 -8.25 -30.98 -18.69
N ALA A 368 -8.25 -30.00 -17.79
CA ALA A 368 -7.72 -28.66 -18.05
C ALA A 368 -6.22 -28.66 -18.30
N LEU A 369 -5.46 -29.48 -17.56
CA LEU A 369 -4.02 -29.67 -17.77
C LEU A 369 -3.75 -30.33 -19.12
N ALA A 370 -4.41 -31.44 -19.44
CA ALA A 370 -4.23 -32.15 -20.70
C ALA A 370 -4.52 -31.27 -21.94
N ALA A 371 -5.47 -30.32 -21.83
CA ALA A 371 -5.81 -29.40 -22.90
C ALA A 371 -4.73 -28.32 -23.17
N ARG A 372 -3.79 -28.09 -22.25
CA ARG A 372 -2.76 -27.05 -22.37
C ARG A 372 -1.39 -27.57 -22.78
N GLY A 373 -1.26 -28.88 -23.00
CA GLY A 373 0.03 -29.56 -23.18
C GLY A 373 0.79 -29.68 -21.86
#